data_AF-A0AAJ6N454-F1
#
_entry.id   AF-A0AAJ6N454-F1
#
_cell.length_a   1.000
_cell.length_b   1.000
_cell.length_c   1.000
_cell.angle_alpha   90.00
_cell.angle_beta   90.00
_cell.angle_gamma   90.00
#
_symmetry.space_group_name_H-M   'P 1'
#
loop_
_entity.id
_entity.type
_entity.pdbx_description
1 polymer ?
#
loop_
_entity_poly.entity_id
_entity_poly.type
_entity_poly.pdbx_seq_one_letter_code
_entity_poly.pdbx_strand_id
1 'polypeptide(L)'
;MTEDSSAHRLNDQQQVRNRITVRRNGPYEPEPGIPIVDHLGVPVTAEAAVLLCRCGQSQTKPFCDDSHVARGFTDARDPRRVPDKLDVYAGQQAYVFDNRGTCAHSGFCTDRLSSVFHLGEEPFIAPSGARLDDLINAVRRCPSGALGIGIGPVRDATCPTSAGRRRSKCRRTAPIASPAMSNWSMRTARRSHRTPARRRSMSACAAAARR
;
A
#
# COMPACT_ATOMS: atom_id res chain seq x y z
N MET A 1 -20.89 51.85 -35.73
CA MET A 1 -20.43 50.47 -35.49
C MET A 1 -20.08 50.38 -34.02
N THR A 2 -21.08 50.15 -33.18
CA THR A 2 -21.01 50.12 -31.72
C THR A 2 -21.92 49.01 -31.24
N GLU A 3 -21.63 48.49 -30.03
CA GLU A 3 -22.40 47.52 -29.22
C GLU A 3 -22.04 46.07 -29.55
N ASP A 4 -21.09 45.42 -28.89
CA ASP A 4 -20.80 45.27 -27.45
C ASP A 4 -21.92 44.61 -26.64
N SER A 5 -21.52 43.55 -25.94
CA SER A 5 -22.08 43.10 -24.67
C SER A 5 -23.60 42.93 -24.59
N SER A 6 -24.11 41.81 -25.08
CA SER A 6 -25.23 41.17 -24.39
C SER A 6 -25.43 39.71 -24.80
N ALA A 7 -25.40 38.85 -23.78
CA ALA A 7 -26.01 37.53 -23.76
C ALA A 7 -25.17 36.26 -24.05
N HIS A 8 -23.90 36.23 -23.63
CA HIS A 8 -23.43 35.04 -22.87
C HIS A 8 -24.02 35.09 -21.45
N ARG A 9 -25.36 35.11 -21.41
CA ARG A 9 -26.18 35.11 -20.22
C ARG A 9 -26.22 33.66 -19.76
N LEU A 10 -25.28 33.32 -18.88
CA LEU A 10 -25.40 32.28 -17.85
C LEU A 10 -26.30 31.11 -18.27
N ASN A 11 -25.80 30.18 -19.09
CA ASN A 11 -26.36 28.84 -19.09
C ASN A 11 -25.76 28.09 -17.89
N ASP A 12 -26.04 28.64 -16.71
CA ASP A 12 -25.91 28.02 -15.38
C ASP A 12 -27.07 27.03 -15.20
N GLN A 13 -27.34 26.24 -16.24
CA GLN A 13 -28.01 24.97 -16.09
C GLN A 13 -27.01 24.05 -15.41
N GLN A 14 -26.91 24.23 -14.09
CA GLN A 14 -26.56 23.23 -13.10
C GLN A 14 -26.40 21.86 -13.76
N GLN A 15 -25.18 21.51 -14.17
CA GLN A 15 -24.90 20.13 -14.55
C GLN A 15 -25.41 19.27 -13.39
N VAL A 16 -26.38 18.39 -13.66
CA VAL A 16 -26.92 17.47 -12.68
C VAL A 16 -25.76 16.56 -12.30
N ARG A 17 -25.05 16.93 -11.23
CA ARG A 17 -23.92 16.17 -10.74
C ARG A 17 -24.53 14.96 -10.06
N ASN A 18 -24.62 13.84 -10.76
CA ASN A 18 -25.04 12.58 -10.15
C ASN A 18 -24.19 12.35 -8.88
N ARG A 19 -24.81 12.47 -7.71
CA ARG A 19 -24.15 12.30 -6.42
C ARG A 19 -24.63 11.03 -5.74
N ILE A 20 -23.69 10.26 -5.21
CA ILE A 20 -23.96 9.13 -4.32
C ILE A 20 -23.34 9.45 -2.97
N THR A 21 -24.17 9.53 -1.94
CA THR A 21 -23.71 9.77 -0.56
C THR A 21 -23.38 8.44 0.10
N VAL A 22 -22.19 8.34 0.71
CA VAL A 22 -21.81 7.17 1.51
C VAL A 22 -22.20 7.44 2.97
N ARG A 23 -23.25 6.79 3.47
CA ARG A 23 -23.67 6.96 4.87
C ARG A 23 -22.68 6.27 5.80
N ARG A 24 -22.33 6.92 6.93
CA ARG A 24 -21.47 6.31 7.96
C ARG A 24 -22.09 5.03 8.48
N ASN A 25 -21.30 3.96 8.54
CA ASN A 25 -21.76 2.63 8.96
C ASN A 25 -23.04 2.15 8.24
N GLY A 26 -23.34 2.65 7.04
CA GLY A 26 -24.63 2.45 6.38
C GLY A 26 -24.54 2.30 4.85
N PRO A 27 -25.67 2.34 4.15
CA PRO A 27 -25.76 2.10 2.72
C PRO A 27 -25.21 3.27 1.88
N TYR A 28 -25.18 3.06 0.56
CA TYR A 28 -25.03 4.15 -0.41
C TYR A 28 -26.39 4.77 -0.71
N GLU A 29 -26.43 6.09 -0.81
CA GLU A 29 -27.63 6.88 -1.05
C GLU A 29 -27.43 7.70 -2.33
N PRO A 30 -27.79 7.15 -3.50
CA PRO A 30 -27.84 7.90 -4.75
C PRO A 30 -28.91 8.98 -4.70
N GLU A 31 -28.63 10.14 -5.30
CA GLU A 31 -29.64 11.17 -5.54
C GLU A 31 -30.75 10.67 -6.48
N PRO A 32 -31.99 11.19 -6.34
CA PRO A 32 -33.06 10.91 -7.27
C PRO A 32 -32.65 11.20 -8.71
N GLY A 33 -32.99 10.31 -9.65
CA GLY A 33 -32.66 10.45 -11.06
C GLY A 33 -31.39 9.73 -11.53
N ILE A 34 -30.63 9.12 -10.61
CA ILE A 34 -29.55 8.19 -10.99
C ILE A 34 -30.17 6.83 -11.37
N PRO A 35 -30.07 6.38 -12.64
CA PRO A 35 -30.62 5.08 -13.04
C PRO A 35 -29.79 3.95 -12.43
N ILE A 36 -30.48 2.97 -11.83
CA ILE A 36 -29.87 1.73 -11.36
C ILE A 36 -30.15 0.66 -12.41
N VAL A 37 -29.08 0.11 -12.99
CA VAL A 37 -29.14 -0.93 -14.01
C VAL A 37 -28.35 -2.14 -13.57
N ASP A 38 -28.69 -3.31 -14.10
CA ASP A 38 -27.87 -4.51 -13.94
C ASP A 38 -26.64 -4.50 -14.86
N HIS A 39 -25.88 -5.60 -14.85
CA HIS A 39 -24.68 -5.77 -15.68
C HIS A 39 -24.95 -5.82 -17.19
N LEU A 40 -26.20 -6.00 -17.61
CA LEU A 40 -26.65 -5.96 -19.01
C LEU A 40 -27.23 -4.59 -19.40
N GLY A 41 -27.31 -3.64 -18.46
CA GLY A 41 -27.91 -2.33 -18.67
C GLY A 41 -29.43 -2.30 -18.52
N VAL A 42 -30.05 -3.38 -18.03
CA VAL A 42 -31.50 -3.44 -17.80
C VAL A 42 -31.83 -2.69 -16.51
N PRO A 43 -32.82 -1.76 -16.52
CA PRO A 43 -33.23 -1.05 -15.31
C PRO A 43 -33.72 -2.01 -14.22
N VAL A 44 -33.23 -1.81 -13.00
CA VAL A 44 -33.72 -2.53 -11.82
C VAL A 44 -34.93 -1.77 -11.29
N THR A 45 -36.09 -2.43 -11.20
CA THR A 45 -37.31 -1.82 -10.68
C THR A 45 -37.14 -1.46 -9.21
N ALA A 46 -37.38 -0.20 -8.88
CA ALA A 46 -37.32 0.28 -7.51
C ALA A 46 -38.48 1.24 -7.21
N GLU A 47 -39.10 1.05 -6.04
CA GLU A 47 -40.21 1.86 -5.56
C GLU A 47 -39.65 3.01 -4.69
N ALA A 48 -39.51 4.20 -5.28
CA ALA A 48 -39.00 5.42 -4.64
C ALA A 48 -37.59 5.30 -4.01
N ALA A 49 -37.13 6.31 -3.25
CA ALA A 49 -35.72 6.57 -2.92
C ALA A 49 -34.93 5.31 -2.55
N VAL A 50 -33.97 4.95 -3.41
CA VAL A 50 -33.21 3.69 -3.27
C VAL A 50 -31.97 3.87 -2.41
N LEU A 51 -31.77 2.95 -1.48
CA LEU A 51 -30.53 2.78 -0.74
C LEU A 51 -29.84 1.51 -1.24
N LEU A 52 -28.56 1.58 -1.61
CA LEU A 52 -27.80 0.42 -2.07
C LEU A 52 -27.01 -0.20 -0.92
N CYS A 53 -27.11 -1.52 -0.81
CA CYS A 53 -26.43 -2.29 0.23
C CYS A 53 -24.90 -2.17 0.08
N ARG A 54 -24.25 -1.68 1.15
CA ARG A 54 -22.79 -1.63 1.26
C ARG A 54 -22.20 -2.72 2.16
N CYS A 55 -22.98 -3.26 3.10
CA CYS A 55 -22.49 -4.22 4.10
C CYS A 55 -22.38 -5.67 3.59
N GLY A 56 -22.98 -5.98 2.43
CA GLY A 56 -23.02 -7.33 1.86
C GLY A 56 -24.05 -8.27 2.47
N GLN A 57 -24.76 -7.88 3.54
CA GLN A 57 -25.66 -8.76 4.30
C GLN A 57 -27.16 -8.62 3.95
N SER A 58 -27.54 -7.67 3.10
CA SER A 58 -28.95 -7.48 2.72
C SER A 58 -29.55 -8.72 2.05
N GLN A 59 -30.82 -9.00 2.30
CA GLN A 59 -31.59 -10.06 1.65
C GLN A 59 -32.30 -9.57 0.38
N THR A 60 -32.42 -8.25 0.18
CA THR A 60 -33.06 -7.62 -0.98
C THR A 60 -32.04 -6.94 -1.91
N LYS A 61 -30.85 -7.55 -2.06
CA LYS A 61 -29.78 -7.01 -2.92
C LYS A 61 -30.30 -6.68 -4.32
N PRO A 62 -29.86 -5.56 -4.93
CA PRO A 62 -28.79 -4.66 -4.49
C PRO A 62 -29.19 -3.65 -3.41
N PHE A 63 -30.45 -3.65 -2.96
CA PHE A 63 -30.98 -2.66 -2.04
C PHE A 63 -30.64 -2.95 -0.58
N CYS A 64 -30.69 -1.92 0.26
CA CYS A 64 -30.50 -2.00 1.70
C CYS A 64 -31.83 -2.33 2.40
N ASP A 65 -31.81 -3.31 3.31
CA ASP A 65 -32.92 -3.77 4.15
C ASP A 65 -32.62 -3.60 5.66
N ASP A 66 -31.72 -2.67 5.99
CA ASP A 66 -31.22 -2.41 7.34
C ASP A 66 -30.47 -3.57 8.02
N SER A 67 -30.16 -4.65 7.31
CA SER A 67 -29.31 -5.74 7.83
C SER A 67 -27.94 -5.25 8.35
N HIS A 68 -27.45 -4.11 7.86
CA HIS A 68 -26.22 -3.48 8.34
C HIS A 68 -26.28 -3.06 9.82
N VAL A 69 -27.46 -2.68 10.33
CA VAL A 69 -27.68 -2.34 11.75
C VAL A 69 -27.59 -3.59 12.61
N ALA A 70 -28.38 -4.62 12.26
CA ALA A 70 -28.44 -5.87 13.02
C ALA A 70 -27.10 -6.61 13.05
N ARG A 71 -26.26 -6.46 12.01
CA ARG A 71 -24.94 -7.08 11.91
C ARG A 71 -23.80 -6.20 12.41
N GLY A 72 -24.09 -5.00 12.93
CA GLY A 72 -23.07 -4.09 13.46
C GLY A 72 -22.04 -3.68 12.41
N PHE A 73 -22.48 -3.44 11.17
CA PHE A 73 -21.59 -3.02 10.10
C PHE A 73 -20.87 -1.73 10.46
N THR A 74 -19.56 -1.68 10.22
CA THR A 74 -18.75 -0.47 10.38
C THR A 74 -18.00 -0.16 9.09
N ASP A 75 -17.87 1.14 8.80
CA ASP A 75 -17.02 1.63 7.71
C ASP A 75 -15.58 1.91 8.13
N ALA A 76 -15.23 1.60 9.38
CA ALA A 76 -13.85 1.60 9.82
C ALA A 76 -13.03 0.61 8.98
N ARG A 77 -11.80 1.01 8.66
CA ARG A 77 -10.85 0.10 8.00
C ARG A 77 -10.52 -1.06 8.93
N ASP A 78 -10.28 -2.26 8.38
CA ASP A 78 -9.84 -3.41 9.17
C ASP A 78 -8.59 -3.05 9.97
N PRO A 79 -8.58 -3.19 11.31
CA PRO A 79 -7.42 -2.85 12.14
C PRO A 79 -6.18 -3.70 11.86
N ARG A 80 -6.34 -4.87 11.22
CA ARG A 80 -5.25 -5.78 10.83
C ARG A 80 -4.61 -5.39 9.50
N ARG A 81 -5.14 -4.39 8.79
CA ARG A 81 -4.53 -3.91 7.54
C ARG A 81 -3.12 -3.39 7.80
N VAL A 82 -2.29 -3.44 6.77
CA VAL A 82 -1.02 -2.70 6.79
C VAL A 82 -1.34 -1.21 6.94
N PRO A 83 -0.78 -0.51 7.95
CA PRO A 83 -1.08 0.89 8.19
C PRO A 83 -0.58 1.75 7.03
N ASP A 84 -1.25 2.88 6.81
CA ASP A 84 -0.74 3.90 5.89
C ASP A 84 0.53 4.51 6.49
N LYS A 85 1.67 4.23 5.86
CA LYS A 85 2.98 4.71 6.29
C LYS A 85 3.81 4.94 5.04
N LEU A 86 4.38 6.15 4.92
CA LEU A 86 5.26 6.49 3.81
C LEU A 86 6.70 6.19 4.20
N ASP A 87 7.23 5.07 3.70
CA ASP A 87 8.65 4.74 3.81
C ASP A 87 9.42 5.41 2.67
N VAL A 88 10.63 5.89 2.98
CA VAL A 88 11.46 6.66 2.06
C VAL A 88 12.78 5.95 1.85
N TYR A 89 13.08 5.61 0.60
CA TYR A 89 14.31 4.93 0.21
C TYR A 89 15.15 5.90 -0.60
N ALA A 90 16.33 6.20 -0.10
CA ALA A 90 17.26 7.15 -0.70
C ALA A 90 18.17 6.47 -1.73
N GLY A 91 18.28 7.06 -2.91
CA GLY A 91 19.27 6.72 -3.92
C GLY A 91 20.18 7.89 -4.28
N GLN A 92 21.08 7.65 -5.23
CA GLN A 92 22.04 8.65 -5.71
C GLN A 92 21.39 9.76 -6.53
N GLN A 93 20.38 9.43 -7.36
CA GLN A 93 19.74 10.38 -8.28
C GLN A 93 18.30 10.73 -7.87
N ALA A 94 17.65 9.85 -7.11
CA ALA A 94 16.26 9.98 -6.72
C ALA A 94 16.00 9.25 -5.39
N TYR A 95 14.89 9.57 -4.76
CA TYR A 95 14.33 8.80 -3.65
C TYR A 95 12.97 8.22 -4.06
N VAL A 96 12.71 7.01 -3.58
CA VAL A 96 11.46 6.28 -3.82
C VAL A 96 10.65 6.27 -2.54
N PHE A 97 9.37 6.56 -2.69
CA PHE A 97 8.37 6.45 -1.64
C PHE A 97 7.61 5.14 -1.78
N ASP A 98 7.34 4.48 -0.67
CA ASP A 98 6.50 3.29 -0.60
C ASP A 98 5.46 3.46 0.50
N ASN A 99 4.18 3.35 0.15
CA ASN A 99 3.11 3.16 1.11
C ASN A 99 2.52 1.77 0.99
N ARG A 100 3.06 0.83 1.77
CA ARG A 100 2.56 -0.55 1.81
C ARG A 100 1.09 -0.64 2.22
N GLY A 101 0.57 0.33 2.96
CA GLY A 101 -0.85 0.38 3.34
C GLY A 101 -1.82 0.59 2.17
N THR A 102 -1.33 1.14 1.05
CA THR A 102 -2.10 1.29 -0.19
C THR A 102 -1.71 0.29 -1.27
N CYS A 103 -0.69 -0.55 -1.04
CA CYS A 103 -0.19 -1.49 -2.04
C CYS A 103 -1.23 -2.57 -2.37
N ALA A 104 -1.53 -2.74 -3.66
CA ALA A 104 -2.39 -3.82 -4.15
C ALA A 104 -1.66 -5.16 -4.34
N HIS A 105 -0.37 -5.25 -4.02
CA HIS A 105 0.45 -6.46 -4.18
C HIS A 105 0.40 -7.08 -5.59
N SER A 106 0.28 -6.25 -6.63
CA SER A 106 0.14 -6.72 -8.02
C SER A 106 1.42 -7.24 -8.67
N GLY A 107 2.57 -7.19 -7.99
CA GLY A 107 3.87 -7.69 -8.51
C GLY A 107 4.54 -6.81 -9.56
N PHE A 108 3.86 -5.81 -10.12
CA PHE A 108 4.39 -5.01 -11.23
C PHE A 108 5.77 -4.37 -11.00
N CYS A 109 6.11 -4.00 -9.77
CA CYS A 109 7.41 -3.41 -9.44
C CYS A 109 8.52 -4.47 -9.37
N THR A 110 8.27 -5.58 -8.67
CA THR A 110 9.22 -6.69 -8.51
C THR A 110 9.46 -7.43 -9.82
N ASP A 111 8.42 -7.60 -10.64
CA ASP A 111 8.50 -8.38 -11.88
C ASP A 111 9.24 -7.62 -12.98
N ARG A 112 9.13 -6.28 -13.01
CA ARG A 112 9.70 -5.44 -14.07
C ARG A 112 11.08 -4.89 -13.74
N LEU A 113 11.36 -4.63 -12.46
CA LEU A 113 12.60 -3.97 -12.05
C LEU A 113 13.14 -4.58 -10.74
N SER A 114 13.40 -5.88 -10.79
CA SER A 114 13.94 -6.66 -9.67
C SER A 114 15.33 -6.20 -9.20
N SER A 115 16.04 -5.41 -10.00
CA SER A 115 17.29 -4.76 -9.58
C SER A 115 17.08 -3.60 -8.61
N VAL A 116 15.84 -3.07 -8.50
CA VAL A 116 15.45 -2.04 -7.55
C VAL A 116 14.50 -2.59 -6.49
N PHE A 117 13.54 -3.44 -6.85
CA PHE A 117 12.51 -3.95 -5.94
C PHE A 117 12.76 -5.43 -5.62
N HIS A 118 13.24 -5.71 -4.41
CA HIS A 118 13.71 -7.03 -4.00
C HIS A 118 12.69 -7.78 -3.16
N LEU A 119 12.15 -8.89 -3.65
CA LEU A 119 11.20 -9.69 -2.88
C LEU A 119 11.92 -10.52 -1.82
N GLY A 120 11.55 -10.35 -0.54
CA GLY A 120 12.08 -11.16 0.57
C GLY A 120 13.44 -10.68 1.12
N GLU A 121 13.96 -9.56 0.62
CA GLU A 121 15.21 -8.95 1.08
C GLU A 121 14.97 -7.55 1.63
N GLU A 122 15.82 -7.12 2.57
CA GLU A 122 15.80 -5.77 3.14
C GLU A 122 17.15 -5.07 2.88
N PRO A 123 17.15 -3.82 2.38
CA PRO A 123 15.99 -2.98 2.09
C PRO A 123 15.22 -3.46 0.86
N PHE A 124 13.88 -3.46 0.95
CA PHE A 124 12.98 -3.84 -0.16
C PHE A 124 13.23 -3.02 -1.44
N ILE A 125 13.64 -1.75 -1.32
CA ILE A 125 13.87 -0.85 -2.45
C ILE A 125 15.32 -0.34 -2.44
N ALA A 126 16.03 -0.56 -3.55
CA ALA A 126 17.34 0.00 -3.84
C ALA A 126 17.25 0.96 -5.04
N PRO A 127 16.92 2.25 -4.85
CA PRO A 127 16.64 3.17 -5.96
C PRO A 127 17.81 3.37 -6.94
N SER A 128 19.05 3.15 -6.50
CA SER A 128 20.25 3.21 -7.34
C SER A 128 20.51 1.94 -8.17
N GLY A 129 19.65 0.92 -8.09
CA GLY A 129 19.82 -0.35 -8.79
C GLY A 129 19.45 -0.36 -10.28
N ALA A 130 19.01 0.78 -10.83
CA ALA A 130 18.65 0.92 -12.24
C ALA A 130 18.90 2.35 -12.74
N ARG A 131 18.76 2.53 -14.06
CA ARG A 131 18.74 3.87 -14.65
C ARG A 131 17.50 4.63 -14.16
N LEU A 132 17.65 5.94 -14.00
CA LEU A 132 16.58 6.81 -13.51
C LEU A 132 15.27 6.68 -14.32
N ASP A 133 15.36 6.58 -15.65
CA ASP A 133 14.17 6.46 -16.51
C ASP A 133 13.41 5.14 -16.27
N ASP A 134 14.14 4.03 -16.10
CA ASP A 134 13.54 2.73 -15.80
C ASP A 134 12.85 2.73 -14.44
N LEU A 135 13.49 3.38 -13.45
CA LEU A 135 12.90 3.58 -12.13
C LEU A 135 11.62 4.42 -12.18
N ILE A 136 11.64 5.57 -12.87
CA ILE A 136 10.46 6.42 -13.04
C ILE A 136 9.32 5.64 -13.69
N ASN A 137 9.63 4.89 -14.75
CA ASN A 137 8.65 4.08 -15.46
C ASN A 137 8.06 2.98 -14.58
N ALA A 138 8.88 2.31 -13.76
CA ALA A 138 8.42 1.28 -12.83
C ALA A 138 7.48 1.88 -11.75
N VAL A 139 7.88 3.00 -11.13
CA VAL A 139 7.09 3.70 -10.11
C VAL A 139 5.74 4.17 -10.68
N ARG A 140 5.75 4.83 -11.85
CA ARG A 140 4.52 5.34 -12.50
C ARG A 140 3.54 4.26 -12.92
N ARG A 141 4.00 3.02 -13.09
CA ARG A 141 3.16 1.86 -13.44
C ARG A 141 2.59 1.14 -12.22
N CYS A 142 2.83 1.61 -11.01
CA CYS A 142 2.18 1.07 -9.82
C CYS A 142 0.67 1.31 -9.89
N PRO A 143 -0.17 0.27 -10.09
CA PRO A 143 -1.61 0.46 -10.32
C PRO A 143 -2.35 0.99 -9.09
N SER A 144 -1.77 0.77 -7.90
CA SER A 144 -2.33 1.22 -6.63
C SER A 144 -1.89 2.63 -6.23
N GLY A 145 -0.88 3.19 -6.89
CA GLY A 145 -0.25 4.45 -6.47
C GLY A 145 0.54 4.36 -5.15
N ALA A 146 0.84 3.15 -4.67
CA ALA A 146 1.66 2.95 -3.47
C ALA A 146 3.10 3.45 -3.61
N LEU A 147 3.62 3.46 -4.84
CA LEU A 147 4.96 3.95 -5.13
C LEU A 147 4.93 5.41 -5.57
N GLY A 148 5.89 6.20 -5.08
CA GLY A 148 6.17 7.55 -5.53
C GLY A 148 7.66 7.75 -5.78
N ILE A 149 8.03 8.81 -6.47
CA ILE A 149 9.43 9.19 -6.69
C ILE A 149 9.59 10.68 -6.53
N GLY A 150 10.69 11.11 -5.94
CA GLY A 150 11.14 12.49 -6.04
C GLY A 150 12.59 12.56 -6.49
N ILE A 151 12.91 13.64 -7.20
CA ILE A 151 14.20 13.87 -7.82
C ILE A 151 14.94 14.89 -6.94
N GLY A 152 16.20 14.62 -6.64
CA GLY A 152 17.02 15.50 -5.82
C GLY A 152 17.87 14.72 -4.81
N PRO A 153 18.83 15.40 -4.16
CA PRO A 153 19.70 14.76 -3.18
C PRO A 153 18.92 14.33 -1.93
N VAL A 154 19.37 13.25 -1.28
CA VAL A 154 18.78 12.63 -0.07
C VAL A 154 18.50 13.62 1.08
N ARG A 155 19.19 14.75 1.10
CA ARG A 155 19.03 15.83 2.09
C ARG A 155 17.60 16.39 2.12
N ASP A 156 16.89 16.29 0.99
CA ASP A 156 15.53 16.80 0.81
C ASP A 156 14.45 15.74 1.12
N ALA A 157 14.85 14.46 1.32
CA ALA A 157 13.94 13.32 1.49
C ALA A 157 13.09 13.36 2.78
N THR A 158 13.48 14.19 3.77
CA THR A 158 12.73 14.35 5.03
C THR A 158 11.67 15.43 5.00
N CYS A 159 11.52 16.13 3.88
CA CYS A 159 10.58 17.24 3.75
C CYS A 159 9.70 17.04 2.52
N PRO A 160 8.44 16.56 2.67
CA PRO A 160 7.48 16.66 1.58
C PRO A 160 7.24 18.15 1.31
N THR A 161 7.93 18.71 0.32
CA THR A 161 7.74 20.09 -0.14
C THR A 161 6.47 20.19 -0.98
N SER A 162 5.32 19.90 -0.36
CA SER A 162 4.00 20.13 -0.95
C SER A 162 2.89 20.06 0.11
N ALA A 163 3.07 20.78 1.22
CA ALA A 163 1.93 21.18 2.04
C ALA A 163 2.24 22.50 2.75
N GLY A 164 1.51 23.55 2.40
CA GLY A 164 1.45 24.77 3.20
C GLY A 164 0.90 24.45 4.59
N ARG A 165 1.78 24.12 5.54
CA ARG A 165 1.48 24.15 6.98
C ARG A 165 2.77 24.15 7.80
N ARG A 166 2.76 24.95 8.88
CA ARG A 166 3.89 25.42 9.71
C ARG A 166 4.95 24.35 10.05
N ARG A 167 6.21 24.72 9.81
CA ARG A 167 7.53 24.10 10.11
C ARG A 167 7.79 23.56 11.54
N SER A 168 6.79 23.33 12.39
CA SER A 168 7.03 23.18 13.84
C SER A 168 7.34 21.78 14.34
N LYS A 169 7.21 20.70 13.55
CA LYS A 169 7.43 19.33 14.06
C LYS A 169 8.05 18.35 13.03
N CYS A 170 9.20 18.68 12.46
CA CYS A 170 10.08 17.65 11.89
C CYS A 170 11.15 17.31 12.93
N ARG A 171 10.97 16.21 13.68
CA ARG A 171 12.04 15.67 14.53
C ARG A 171 13.10 15.07 13.62
N ARG A 172 14.33 15.54 13.76
CA ARG A 172 15.52 15.01 13.07
C ARG A 172 15.79 13.61 13.62
N THR A 173 15.59 12.57 12.82
CA THR A 173 16.24 11.28 13.08
C THR A 173 17.69 11.36 12.62
N ALA A 174 18.61 11.00 13.51
CA ALA A 174 20.05 11.01 13.27
C ALA A 174 20.44 9.96 12.20
N PRO A 175 21.48 10.20 11.40
CA PRO A 175 21.94 9.24 10.40
C PRO A 175 22.49 7.97 11.08
N ILE A 176 22.17 6.83 10.49
CA ILE A 176 22.69 5.51 10.87
C ILE A 176 24.20 5.51 10.62
N ALA A 177 25.00 5.32 11.67
CA ALA A 177 26.44 5.15 11.56
C ALA A 177 26.76 3.75 11.01
N SER A 178 27.53 3.68 9.93
CA SER A 178 28.13 2.42 9.44
C SER A 178 29.07 1.83 10.49
N PRO A 179 29.05 0.51 10.76
CA PRO A 179 30.00 -0.09 11.66
C PRO A 179 31.38 -0.15 10.99
N ALA A 180 32.38 0.39 11.68
CA ALA A 180 33.78 0.32 11.29
C ALA A 180 34.28 -1.13 11.30
N MET A 181 34.95 -1.52 10.21
CA MET A 181 35.65 -2.80 10.10
C MET A 181 36.75 -2.83 11.17
N SER A 182 36.62 -3.75 12.13
CA SER A 182 37.62 -3.97 13.17
C SER A 182 38.53 -5.12 12.76
N ASN A 183 39.82 -4.82 12.63
CA ASN A 183 40.89 -5.74 12.24
C ASN A 183 40.93 -7.02 13.08
N TRP A 184 40.86 -8.16 12.40
CA TRP A 184 41.13 -9.47 12.99
C TRP A 184 42.65 -9.69 13.06
N SER A 185 43.22 -9.55 14.25
CA SER A 185 44.62 -9.88 14.53
C SER A 185 44.78 -11.40 14.57
N MET A 186 45.63 -11.94 13.68
CA MET A 186 46.09 -13.33 13.71
C MET A 186 46.82 -13.61 15.03
N ARG A 187 46.25 -14.45 15.90
CA ARG A 187 46.99 -15.18 16.93
C ARG A 187 47.08 -16.64 16.54
N THR A 188 48.32 -17.08 16.37
CA THR A 188 48.76 -18.44 16.10
C THR A 188 48.49 -19.34 17.31
N ALA A 189 47.50 -20.23 17.20
CA ALA A 189 47.31 -21.32 18.15
C ALA A 189 48.15 -22.53 17.70
N ARG A 190 49.21 -22.83 18.45
CA ARG A 190 50.04 -24.02 18.30
C ARG A 190 49.22 -25.29 18.52
N ARG A 191 49.37 -26.23 17.59
CA ARG A 191 48.95 -27.64 17.69
C ARG A 191 49.44 -28.27 18.99
N SER A 192 48.55 -28.98 19.68
CA SER A 192 48.95 -30.15 20.46
C SER A 192 48.15 -31.36 19.99
N HIS A 193 48.90 -32.37 19.54
CA HIS A 193 48.40 -33.66 19.08
C HIS A 193 48.09 -34.54 20.30
N ARG A 194 46.87 -35.09 20.38
CA ARG A 194 46.61 -36.37 21.07
C ARG A 194 45.55 -37.17 20.32
N THR A 195 45.93 -38.36 19.89
CA THR A 195 45.08 -39.48 19.44
C THR A 195 45.60 -40.75 20.16
N PRO A 196 44.94 -41.91 20.07
CA PRO A 196 43.54 -42.20 20.39
C PRO A 196 43.42 -43.41 21.34
N ALA A 197 42.27 -43.63 21.98
CA ALA A 197 41.98 -44.92 22.65
C ALA A 197 40.75 -45.60 22.03
N ARG A 198 40.92 -46.88 21.72
CA ARG A 198 40.00 -47.76 20.98
C ARG A 198 38.91 -48.39 21.87
N ARG A 199 37.70 -48.47 21.28
CA ARG A 199 36.71 -49.58 21.18
C ARG A 199 36.34 -50.43 22.41
N ARG A 200 35.01 -50.59 22.59
CA ARG A 200 34.22 -51.86 22.61
C ARG A 200 32.72 -51.50 22.74
N SER A 201 31.88 -51.70 21.71
CA SER A 201 31.12 -52.91 21.30
C SER A 201 29.78 -53.12 22.03
N MET A 202 28.69 -53.05 21.24
CA MET A 202 27.46 -53.87 21.25
C MET A 202 26.60 -53.96 22.53
N SER A 203 25.34 -53.53 22.43
CA SER A 203 24.18 -54.42 22.67
C SER A 203 22.89 -53.81 22.10
N ALA A 204 22.02 -54.69 21.63
CA ALA A 204 20.77 -54.48 20.90
C ALA A 204 19.52 -54.48 21.81
N CYS A 205 18.35 -54.35 21.17
CA CYS A 205 16.98 -54.63 21.65
C CYS A 205 16.41 -53.65 22.69
N ALA A 206 15.13 -53.28 22.72
CA ALA A 206 13.92 -53.91 22.18
C ALA A 206 12.79 -52.89 21.90
N ALA A 207 11.84 -53.33 21.09
CA ALA A 207 10.56 -52.71 20.78
C ALA A 207 9.57 -52.70 21.96
N ALA A 208 8.60 -51.78 21.92
CA ALA A 208 7.22 -52.09 22.33
C ALA A 208 6.24 -51.06 21.73
N ALA A 209 5.43 -51.54 20.79
CA ALA A 209 4.17 -50.94 20.37
C ALA A 209 3.02 -51.34 21.32
N ARG A 210 1.84 -50.76 21.05
CA ARG A 210 0.47 -50.97 21.60
C ARG A 210 0.04 -49.79 22.49
N ARG A 211 -1.09 -49.12 22.27
CA ARG A 211 -2.36 -49.47 21.60
C ARG A 211 -2.89 -48.30 20.78
#